data_AF-A0A2G9TL04-F1
#
_entry.id   AF-A0A2G9TL04-F1
#
_cell.length_a   1.000
_cell.length_b   1.000
_cell.length_c   1.000
_cell.angle_alpha   90.00
_cell.angle_beta   90.00
_cell.angle_gamma   90.00
#
_symmetry.space_group_name_H-M   'P 1'
#
loop_
_entity.id
_entity.type
_entity.pdbx_description
1 polymer ?
#
loop_
_entity_poly.entity_id
_entity_poly.type
_entity_poly.pdbx_seq_one_letter_code
_entity_poly.pdbx_strand_id
1 'polypeptide(L)'
;FRKMLNKELSHFAESSKSGTQVSKFLITTYMDKDDDDPTIEIEVPGEGPSTSSPQLSMGLLKKAQTAAMNRISGVRKLRAPSHEGHLPEYGVPCAKEVAVYMQQLNDWGPDVFKIDELSKNHALTTITYALFRERGLIKTFEIPSSVFVTYLLNLEHHYRSNPYHNHIHAADVAQSMHVLLTSPVLTLWMYTGFRQCKFLKICEGQTFEKTLDKGKRQKALFPLCTFARSI
;
A
#
# COMPACT_ATOMS: atom_id res chain seq x y z
N PHE A 1 20.81 9.91 15.25
CA PHE A 1 20.10 8.64 15.01
C PHE A 1 21.00 7.59 14.33
N ARG A 2 21.48 7.78 13.09
CA ARG A 2 22.31 6.79 12.36
C ARG A 2 23.52 6.24 13.15
N LYS A 3 24.30 7.12 13.79
CA LYS A 3 25.44 6.72 14.65
C LYS A 3 25.03 5.85 15.86
N MET A 4 23.86 6.12 16.44
CA MET A 4 23.31 5.33 17.55
C MET A 4 22.87 3.95 17.04
N LEU A 5 22.14 3.90 15.92
CA LEU A 5 21.71 2.65 15.30
C LEU A 5 22.90 1.76 14.89
N ASN A 6 23.95 2.34 14.30
CA ASN A 6 25.16 1.61 13.94
C ASN A 6 25.85 1.00 15.17
N LYS A 7 25.89 1.73 16.30
CA LYS A 7 26.45 1.24 17.55
C LYS A 7 25.66 0.05 18.10
N GLU A 8 24.32 0.14 18.14
CA GLU A 8 23.46 -0.95 18.61
C GLU A 8 23.56 -2.19 17.71
N LEU A 9 23.59 -2.02 16.39
CA LEU A 9 23.71 -3.13 15.43
C LEU A 9 25.09 -3.80 15.47
N SER A 10 26.16 -3.05 15.74
CA SER A 10 27.51 -3.60 15.89
C SER A 10 27.62 -4.42 17.17
N HIS A 11 27.16 -3.85 18.30
CA HIS A 11 27.11 -4.58 19.57
C HIS A 11 26.22 -5.83 19.48
N PHE A 12 25.08 -5.75 18.78
CA PHE A 12 24.24 -6.92 18.53
C PHE A 12 24.91 -7.96 17.62
N ALA A 13 25.68 -7.53 16.62
CA ALA A 13 26.41 -8.45 15.75
C ALA A 13 27.49 -9.25 16.49
N GLU A 14 28.20 -8.61 17.42
CA GLU A 14 29.23 -9.24 18.26
C GLU A 14 28.65 -10.27 19.25
N SER A 15 27.36 -10.17 19.58
CA SER A 15 26.71 -11.06 20.55
C SER A 15 26.54 -12.51 20.05
N SER A 16 26.44 -12.72 18.73
CA SER A 16 26.19 -14.05 18.14
C SER A 16 26.30 -14.08 16.61
N LYS A 17 26.49 -15.28 16.06
CA LYS A 17 26.40 -15.50 14.60
C LYS A 17 25.05 -15.11 14.01
N SER A 18 23.95 -15.34 14.75
CA SER A 18 22.61 -14.89 14.36
C SER A 18 22.47 -13.37 14.42
N GLY A 19 23.06 -12.73 15.45
CA GLY A 19 23.13 -11.27 15.55
C GLY A 19 23.82 -10.64 14.35
N THR A 20 24.94 -11.23 13.91
CA THR A 20 25.65 -10.79 12.70
C THR A 20 24.75 -10.85 11.45
N GLN A 21 24.03 -11.96 11.26
CA GLN A 21 23.13 -12.13 10.10
C GLN A 21 21.97 -11.13 10.12
N VAL A 22 21.34 -10.93 11.29
CA VAL A 22 20.21 -10.01 11.44
C VAL A 22 20.66 -8.56 11.27
N SER A 23 21.78 -8.15 11.86
CA SER A 23 22.34 -6.80 11.66
C SER A 23 22.63 -6.53 10.19
N LYS A 24 23.25 -7.49 9.48
CA LYS A 24 23.52 -7.37 8.04
C LYS A 24 22.23 -7.24 7.22
N PHE A 25 21.19 -8.00 7.56
CA PHE A 25 19.89 -7.90 6.91
C PHE A 25 19.25 -6.52 7.12
N LEU A 26 19.26 -5.99 8.35
CA LEU A 26 18.68 -4.68 8.68
C LEU A 26 19.40 -3.54 7.95
N ILE A 27 20.74 -3.54 7.96
CA ILE A 27 21.55 -2.55 7.25
C ILE A 27 21.25 -2.61 5.74
N THR A 28 21.23 -3.80 5.16
CA THR A 28 21.06 -3.96 3.71
C THR A 28 19.66 -3.56 3.24
N THR A 29 18.65 -3.86 4.05
CA THR A 29 17.24 -3.68 3.70
C THR A 29 16.78 -2.24 3.94
N TYR A 30 17.10 -1.66 5.10
CA TYR A 30 16.50 -0.42 5.59
C TYR A 30 17.46 0.78 5.64
N MET A 31 18.76 0.60 5.44
CA MET A 31 19.72 1.73 5.46
C MET A 31 20.14 2.13 4.04
N ASP A 32 20.17 3.43 3.81
CA ASP A 32 20.74 4.01 2.60
C ASP A 32 22.27 3.91 2.63
N LYS A 33 22.83 3.52 1.48
CA LYS A 33 24.27 3.55 1.25
C LYS A 33 24.62 4.96 0.79
N ASP A 34 25.08 5.79 1.71
CA ASP A 34 25.71 7.06 1.35
C ASP A 34 27.04 6.73 0.64
N ASP A 35 27.34 7.37 -0.50
CA ASP A 35 28.52 7.08 -1.32
C ASP A 35 29.86 7.49 -0.66
N ASP A 36 29.85 8.17 0.50
CA ASP A 36 31.02 8.85 1.13
C ASP A 36 31.32 8.45 2.60
N ASP A 37 31.02 7.23 3.05
CA ASP A 37 31.39 6.77 4.41
C ASP A 37 31.85 5.28 4.35
N PRO A 38 32.88 4.87 5.11
CA PRO A 38 33.43 3.54 5.00
C PRO A 38 32.33 2.56 5.43
N THR A 39 31.93 1.71 4.49
CA THR A 39 31.16 0.51 4.79
C THR A 39 31.83 -0.16 5.98
N ILE A 40 31.09 -0.28 7.08
CA ILE A 40 31.47 -1.19 8.15
C ILE A 40 31.41 -2.58 7.52
N GLU A 41 32.54 -3.01 6.97
CA GLU A 41 32.79 -4.39 6.62
C GLU A 41 32.85 -5.12 7.95
N ILE A 42 31.74 -5.74 8.33
CA ILE A 42 31.70 -6.65 9.47
C ILE A 42 32.57 -7.84 9.06
N GLU A 43 33.86 -7.77 9.36
CA GLU A 43 34.82 -8.84 9.11
C GLU A 43 34.43 -10.07 9.93
N VAL A 44 34.27 -11.19 9.22
CA VAL A 44 33.99 -12.50 9.81
C VAL A 44 35.33 -13.09 10.26
N PRO A 45 35.51 -13.48 11.53
CA PRO A 45 36.70 -14.23 11.92
C PRO A 45 36.63 -15.65 11.36
N GLY A 46 37.34 -15.87 10.25
CA GLY A 46 37.99 -17.12 9.86
C GLY A 46 37.14 -18.29 9.35
N GLU A 47 37.09 -18.46 8.03
CA GLU A 47 37.14 -19.79 7.41
C GLU A 47 38.18 -19.78 6.28
N GLY A 48 38.99 -20.85 6.22
CA GLY A 48 40.15 -21.01 5.32
C GLY A 48 39.81 -21.16 3.82
N PRO A 49 40.81 -21.45 2.96
CA PRO A 49 40.84 -20.93 1.61
C PRO A 49 40.08 -21.77 0.57
N SER A 50 39.47 -21.04 -0.37
CA SER A 50 39.11 -21.42 -1.75
C SER A 50 37.79 -22.18 -1.95
N THR A 51 36.78 -21.48 -2.46
CA THR A 51 36.15 -21.81 -3.75
C THR A 51 35.51 -20.53 -4.32
N SER A 52 35.89 -20.22 -5.55
CA SER A 52 35.42 -19.07 -6.34
C SER A 52 33.89 -19.05 -6.45
N SER A 53 33.26 -18.08 -5.79
CA SER A 53 31.85 -17.72 -6.02
C SER A 53 31.82 -16.37 -6.72
N PRO A 54 31.10 -16.20 -7.85
CA PRO A 54 31.13 -14.95 -8.59
C PRO A 54 30.54 -13.83 -7.72
N GLN A 55 31.31 -12.75 -7.52
CA GLN A 55 30.81 -11.48 -7.01
C GLN A 55 29.76 -10.93 -7.99
N LEU A 56 28.52 -11.40 -7.88
CA LEU A 56 27.39 -10.80 -8.57
C LEU A 56 27.11 -9.47 -7.88
N SER A 57 27.31 -8.38 -8.61
CA SER A 57 27.13 -7.00 -8.15
C SER A 57 25.77 -6.83 -7.47
N MET A 58 25.78 -6.61 -6.15
CA MET A 58 24.61 -6.53 -5.27
C MET A 58 23.61 -5.41 -5.61
N GLY A 59 24.00 -4.46 -6.47
CA GLY A 59 23.10 -3.46 -7.02
C GLY A 59 22.02 -4.03 -7.95
N LEU A 60 22.28 -5.20 -8.56
CA LEU A 60 21.37 -5.83 -9.53
C LEU A 60 20.21 -6.56 -8.84
N LEU A 61 20.43 -7.15 -7.65
CA LEU A 61 19.41 -7.82 -6.85
C LEU A 61 18.39 -6.85 -6.24
N LYS A 62 18.84 -5.72 -5.66
CA LYS A 62 17.94 -4.68 -5.12
C LYS A 62 17.10 -4.08 -6.24
N LYS A 63 17.72 -3.81 -7.41
CA LYS A 63 17.02 -3.32 -8.60
C LYS A 63 16.04 -4.35 -9.17
N ALA A 64 16.35 -5.66 -9.15
CA ALA A 64 15.43 -6.70 -9.60
C ALA A 64 14.20 -6.86 -8.70
N GLN A 65 14.38 -6.72 -7.38
CA GLN A 65 13.29 -6.84 -6.40
C GLN A 65 12.33 -5.65 -6.44
N THR A 66 12.83 -4.42 -6.61
CA THR A 66 11.97 -3.23 -6.80
C THR A 66 11.47 -3.06 -8.23
N ALA A 67 12.24 -3.45 -9.26
CA ALA A 67 11.77 -3.43 -10.66
C ALA A 67 10.69 -4.47 -10.94
N ALA A 68 10.59 -5.52 -10.11
CA ALA A 68 9.45 -6.43 -10.14
C ALA A 68 8.15 -5.72 -9.74
N MET A 69 8.18 -4.73 -8.83
CA MET A 69 7.00 -3.98 -8.39
C MET A 69 6.53 -2.94 -9.43
N ASN A 70 7.45 -2.38 -10.22
CA ASN A 70 7.17 -1.25 -11.13
C ASN A 70 6.89 -1.61 -12.59
N ARG A 71 6.69 -2.89 -12.94
CA ARG A 71 6.39 -3.32 -14.31
C ARG A 71 4.93 -3.74 -14.46
N ILE A 72 4.10 -2.79 -14.90
CA ILE A 72 2.76 -3.04 -15.47
C ILE A 72 2.97 -3.54 -16.90
N SER A 73 3.02 -4.85 -17.08
CA SER A 73 3.17 -5.46 -18.40
C SER A 73 1.83 -5.50 -19.12
N GLY A 74 1.68 -4.68 -20.16
CA GLY A 74 0.61 -4.79 -21.16
C GLY A 74 -0.79 -4.56 -20.61
N VAL A 75 -1.33 -3.35 -20.83
CA VAL A 75 -2.74 -3.02 -20.57
C VAL A 75 -3.61 -3.84 -21.51
N ARG A 76 -3.87 -5.11 -21.19
CA ARG A 76 -5.00 -5.82 -21.79
C ARG A 76 -6.24 -5.21 -21.16
N LYS A 77 -7.05 -4.56 -21.98
CA LYS A 77 -8.35 -4.03 -21.59
C LYS A 77 -9.21 -5.21 -21.12
N LEU A 78 -9.20 -5.49 -19.80
CA LEU A 78 -10.19 -6.39 -19.22
C LEU A 78 -11.54 -5.75 -19.52
N ARG A 79 -12.43 -6.48 -20.21
CA ARG A 79 -13.80 -6.02 -20.40
C ARG A 79 -14.38 -5.80 -19.01
N ALA A 80 -14.86 -4.59 -18.75
CA ALA A 80 -15.70 -4.35 -17.60
C ALA A 80 -16.77 -5.45 -17.58
N PRO A 81 -17.05 -6.09 -16.43
CA PRO A 81 -18.21 -6.95 -16.34
C PRO A 81 -19.40 -6.11 -16.81
N SER A 82 -20.09 -6.59 -17.84
CA SER A 82 -21.28 -5.94 -18.39
C SER A 82 -22.37 -6.08 -17.33
N HIS A 83 -22.32 -5.25 -16.30
CA HIS A 83 -23.35 -5.19 -15.28
C HIS A 83 -24.55 -4.49 -15.92
N GLU A 84 -25.36 -5.24 -16.66
CA GLU A 84 -26.73 -4.86 -17.04
C GLU A 84 -27.68 -4.88 -15.83
N GLY A 85 -27.17 -4.62 -14.62
CA GLY A 85 -27.90 -4.72 -13.36
C GLY A 85 -27.15 -4.09 -12.19
N HIS A 86 -27.84 -4.01 -11.05
CA HIS A 86 -27.33 -3.48 -9.79
C HIS A 86 -26.03 -4.17 -9.38
N LEU A 87 -25.01 -3.39 -9.00
CA LEU A 87 -23.71 -3.92 -8.56
C LEU A 87 -23.87 -4.77 -7.29
N PRO A 88 -23.09 -5.85 -7.13
CA PRO A 88 -23.03 -6.58 -5.87
C PRO A 88 -22.66 -5.66 -4.69
N GLU A 89 -23.09 -6.01 -3.49
CA GLU A 89 -22.88 -5.23 -2.27
C GLU A 89 -21.41 -4.84 -2.05
N TYR A 90 -20.51 -5.79 -2.27
CA TYR A 90 -19.06 -5.62 -2.13
C TYR A 90 -18.33 -5.45 -3.47
N GLY A 91 -19.05 -5.06 -4.53
CA GLY A 91 -18.50 -4.81 -5.86
C GLY A 91 -18.31 -6.08 -6.69
N VAL A 92 -18.02 -7.21 -6.04
CA VAL A 92 -17.92 -8.53 -6.66
C VAL A 92 -18.93 -9.51 -6.05
N PRO A 93 -19.31 -10.59 -6.76
CA PRO A 93 -20.14 -11.65 -6.18
C PRO A 93 -19.38 -12.42 -5.09
N CYS A 94 -19.88 -12.38 -3.86
CA CYS A 94 -19.32 -13.09 -2.72
C CYS A 94 -20.31 -14.13 -2.16
N ALA A 95 -19.78 -15.11 -1.42
CA ALA A 95 -20.57 -15.96 -0.55
C ALA A 95 -21.22 -15.12 0.57
N LYS A 96 -22.36 -15.55 1.11
CA LYS A 96 -23.13 -14.76 2.10
C LYS A 96 -22.35 -14.58 3.41
N GLU A 97 -21.55 -15.57 3.75
CA GLU A 97 -20.71 -15.65 4.93
C GLU A 97 -19.64 -14.55 4.97
N VAL A 98 -19.30 -13.95 3.81
CA VAL A 98 -18.31 -12.85 3.76
C VAL A 98 -18.72 -11.70 4.67
N ALA A 99 -20.02 -11.45 4.82
CA ALA A 99 -20.56 -10.36 5.63
C ALA A 99 -20.10 -10.44 7.10
N VAL A 100 -19.89 -11.64 7.64
CA VAL A 100 -19.42 -11.85 9.02
C VAL A 100 -18.00 -11.30 9.19
N TYR A 101 -17.14 -11.51 8.20
CA TYR A 101 -15.77 -11.01 8.22
C TYR A 101 -15.69 -9.52 7.87
N MET A 102 -16.57 -9.04 6.99
CA MET A 102 -16.63 -7.62 6.61
C MET A 102 -17.07 -6.70 7.76
N GLN A 103 -17.71 -7.22 8.81
CA GLN A 103 -18.03 -6.45 10.02
C GLN A 103 -16.80 -6.02 10.82
N GLN A 104 -15.66 -6.72 10.66
CA GLN A 104 -14.43 -6.48 11.40
C GLN A 104 -13.47 -5.52 10.68
N LEU A 105 -13.90 -4.87 9.58
CA LEU A 105 -13.02 -3.99 8.79
C LEU A 105 -12.56 -2.74 9.54
N ASN A 106 -13.24 -2.36 10.61
CA ASN A 106 -12.85 -1.25 11.48
C ASN A 106 -11.90 -1.67 12.61
N ASP A 107 -11.70 -2.97 12.79
CA ASP A 107 -10.86 -3.54 13.85
C ASP A 107 -9.49 -3.95 13.31
N TRP A 108 -8.52 -4.08 14.21
CA TRP A 108 -7.22 -4.65 13.87
C TRP A 108 -7.30 -6.16 13.68
N GLY A 109 -6.74 -6.66 12.57
CA GLY A 109 -6.59 -8.08 12.31
C GLY A 109 -7.84 -8.81 11.84
N PRO A 110 -8.63 -8.28 10.88
CA PRO A 110 -9.68 -9.08 10.25
C PRO A 110 -9.05 -10.26 9.49
N ASP A 111 -9.81 -11.33 9.32
CA ASP A 111 -9.36 -12.49 8.53
C ASP A 111 -9.48 -12.21 7.02
N VAL A 112 -8.46 -11.53 6.48
CA VAL A 112 -8.37 -11.18 5.05
C VAL A 112 -8.31 -12.44 4.17
N PHE A 113 -7.76 -13.54 4.68
CA PHE A 113 -7.71 -14.81 3.95
C PHE A 113 -9.11 -15.40 3.76
N LYS A 114 -9.96 -15.36 4.80
CA LYS A 114 -11.36 -15.76 4.68
C LYS A 114 -12.15 -14.86 3.75
N ILE A 115 -11.87 -13.57 3.74
CA ILE A 115 -12.47 -12.64 2.77
C ILE A 115 -12.04 -13.01 1.35
N ASP A 116 -10.77 -13.36 1.11
CA ASP A 116 -10.28 -13.82 -0.21
C ASP A 116 -11.00 -15.09 -0.67
N GLU A 117 -11.10 -16.10 0.20
CA GLU A 117 -11.78 -17.36 -0.09
C GLU A 117 -13.25 -17.14 -0.45
N LEU A 118 -13.98 -16.37 0.36
CA LEU A 118 -15.41 -16.13 0.21
C LEU A 118 -15.76 -15.14 -0.93
N SER A 119 -14.77 -14.39 -1.41
CA SER A 119 -14.91 -13.50 -2.57
C SER A 119 -14.38 -14.09 -3.88
N LYS A 120 -13.95 -15.37 -3.89
CA LYS A 120 -13.35 -16.04 -5.05
C LYS A 120 -12.07 -15.37 -5.53
N ASN A 121 -11.14 -15.16 -4.61
CA ASN A 121 -9.84 -14.54 -4.83
C ASN A 121 -9.91 -13.06 -5.23
N HIS A 122 -10.88 -12.33 -4.65
CA HIS A 122 -11.11 -10.92 -4.88
C HIS A 122 -11.02 -10.07 -3.60
N ALA A 123 -10.16 -10.44 -2.64
CA ALA A 123 -10.05 -9.72 -1.37
C ALA A 123 -9.75 -8.23 -1.55
N LEU A 124 -8.82 -7.87 -2.46
CA LEU A 124 -8.43 -6.48 -2.66
C LEU A 124 -9.60 -5.66 -3.20
N THR A 125 -10.33 -6.18 -4.19
CA THR A 125 -11.51 -5.50 -4.73
C THR A 125 -12.61 -5.38 -3.68
N THR A 126 -12.91 -6.49 -2.98
CA THR A 126 -13.99 -6.59 -1.98
C THR A 126 -13.77 -5.60 -0.83
N ILE A 127 -12.59 -5.63 -0.23
CA ILE A 127 -12.23 -4.76 0.90
C ILE A 127 -12.19 -3.31 0.43
N THR A 128 -11.44 -2.99 -0.62
CA THR A 128 -11.26 -1.59 -1.05
C THR A 128 -12.58 -0.94 -1.44
N TYR A 129 -13.47 -1.67 -2.13
CA TYR A 129 -14.79 -1.15 -2.47
C TYR A 129 -15.65 -0.86 -1.24
N ALA A 130 -15.67 -1.77 -0.25
CA ALA A 130 -16.39 -1.58 1.00
C ALA A 130 -15.89 -0.34 1.77
N LEU A 131 -14.57 -0.20 1.90
CA LEU A 131 -13.95 0.94 2.61
C LEU A 131 -14.27 2.29 1.93
N PHE A 132 -14.27 2.33 0.59
CA PHE A 132 -14.62 3.53 -0.16
C PHE A 132 -16.10 3.90 -0.03
N ARG A 133 -16.99 2.90 0.05
CA ARG A 133 -18.41 3.10 0.32
C ARG A 133 -18.66 3.61 1.73
N GLU A 134 -18.07 2.96 2.72
CA GLU A 134 -18.22 3.30 4.14
C GLU A 134 -17.75 4.74 4.44
N ARG A 135 -16.61 5.13 3.86
CA ARG A 135 -16.09 6.51 3.98
C ARG A 135 -16.78 7.54 3.08
N GLY A 136 -17.76 7.12 2.28
CA GLY A 136 -18.48 8.00 1.35
C GLY A 136 -17.64 8.54 0.19
N LEU A 137 -16.41 8.05 -0.02
CA LEU A 137 -15.46 8.60 -1.00
C LEU A 137 -15.95 8.49 -2.44
N ILE A 138 -16.70 7.43 -2.75
CA ILE A 138 -17.31 7.24 -4.08
C ILE A 138 -18.24 8.42 -4.41
N LYS A 139 -19.05 8.86 -3.43
CA LYS A 139 -19.96 9.99 -3.60
C LYS A 139 -19.21 11.31 -3.62
N THR A 140 -18.31 11.51 -2.66
CA THR A 140 -17.54 12.76 -2.50
C THR A 140 -16.73 13.11 -3.75
N PHE A 141 -16.15 12.11 -4.42
CA PHE A 141 -15.35 12.30 -5.62
C PHE A 141 -16.13 12.01 -6.92
N GLU A 142 -17.44 11.80 -6.83
CA GLU A 142 -18.32 11.53 -7.98
C GLU A 142 -17.80 10.39 -8.88
N ILE A 143 -17.24 9.34 -8.26
CA ILE A 143 -16.67 8.20 -8.99
C ILE A 143 -17.82 7.23 -9.31
N PRO A 144 -18.08 6.89 -10.59
CA PRO A 144 -19.08 5.87 -10.90
C PRO A 144 -18.65 4.51 -10.35
N SER A 145 -19.51 3.86 -9.55
CA SER A 145 -19.17 2.60 -8.87
C SER A 145 -18.70 1.50 -9.83
N SER A 146 -19.31 1.39 -11.02
CA SER A 146 -18.92 0.41 -12.04
C SER A 146 -17.50 0.65 -12.58
N VAL A 147 -17.12 1.92 -12.77
CA VAL A 147 -15.78 2.31 -13.19
C VAL A 147 -14.76 1.97 -12.10
N PHE A 148 -15.11 2.24 -10.84
CA PHE A 148 -14.25 1.95 -9.71
C PHE A 148 -14.01 0.45 -9.52
N VAL A 149 -15.08 -0.37 -9.52
CA VAL A 149 -14.95 -1.83 -9.45
C VAL A 149 -14.14 -2.38 -10.62
N THR A 150 -14.36 -1.88 -11.84
CA THR A 150 -13.56 -2.29 -13.00
C THR A 150 -12.09 -1.96 -12.80
N TYR A 151 -11.78 -0.77 -12.29
CA TYR A 151 -10.41 -0.39 -11.97
C TYR A 151 -9.78 -1.33 -10.92
N LEU A 152 -10.49 -1.62 -9.84
CA LEU A 152 -10.01 -2.51 -8.78
C LEU A 152 -9.76 -3.94 -9.28
N LEU A 153 -10.68 -4.49 -10.08
CA LEU A 153 -10.49 -5.82 -10.69
C LEU A 153 -9.26 -5.85 -11.60
N ASN A 154 -9.01 -4.77 -12.35
CA ASN A 154 -7.78 -4.67 -13.14
C ASN A 154 -6.55 -4.58 -12.24
N LEU A 155 -6.56 -3.72 -11.22
CA LEU A 155 -5.45 -3.58 -10.27
C LEU A 155 -5.10 -4.92 -9.60
N GLU A 156 -6.11 -5.60 -9.08
CA GLU A 156 -6.01 -6.91 -8.43
C GLU A 156 -5.42 -7.97 -9.36
N HIS A 157 -5.90 -8.05 -10.60
CA HIS A 157 -5.36 -8.96 -11.61
C HIS A 157 -3.87 -8.71 -11.95
N HIS A 158 -3.38 -7.48 -11.77
CA HIS A 158 -1.97 -7.16 -12.04
C HIS A 158 -1.04 -7.43 -10.86
N TYR A 159 -1.55 -7.81 -9.69
CA TYR A 159 -0.70 -8.38 -8.65
C TYR A 159 -0.13 -9.73 -9.12
N ARG A 160 1.14 -9.95 -8.81
CA ARG A 160 1.85 -11.15 -9.25
C ARG A 160 1.60 -12.30 -8.30
N SER A 161 1.78 -13.52 -8.81
CA SER A 161 1.91 -14.73 -7.98
C SER A 161 3.25 -14.71 -7.23
N ASN A 162 3.32 -13.88 -6.20
CA ASN A 162 4.38 -13.82 -5.22
C ASN A 162 3.85 -14.43 -3.91
N PRO A 163 4.65 -15.22 -3.17
CA PRO A 163 4.20 -15.81 -1.90
C PRO A 163 3.74 -14.79 -0.86
N TYR A 164 4.22 -13.54 -0.94
CA TYR A 164 3.87 -12.47 -0.01
C TYR A 164 3.31 -11.22 -0.71
N HIS A 165 4.02 -10.67 -1.70
CA HIS A 165 3.61 -9.44 -2.40
C HIS A 165 2.55 -9.70 -3.48
N ASN A 166 1.38 -10.16 -3.06
CA ASN A 166 0.22 -10.48 -3.89
C ASN A 166 -0.98 -9.61 -3.50
N HIS A 167 -2.14 -9.84 -4.12
CA HIS A 167 -3.34 -9.07 -3.89
C HIS A 167 -3.89 -9.20 -2.47
N ILE A 168 -3.68 -10.35 -1.80
CA ILE A 168 -4.11 -10.56 -0.41
C ILE A 168 -3.34 -9.62 0.52
N HIS A 169 -2.01 -9.52 0.37
CA HIS A 169 -1.20 -8.59 1.16
C HIS A 169 -1.59 -7.13 0.90
N ALA A 170 -1.88 -6.77 -0.36
CA ALA A 170 -2.38 -5.43 -0.67
C ALA A 170 -3.72 -5.12 0.01
N ALA A 171 -4.62 -6.10 0.07
CA ALA A 171 -5.91 -5.97 0.74
C ALA A 171 -5.75 -5.76 2.25
N ASP A 172 -4.85 -6.53 2.87
CA ASP A 172 -4.50 -6.42 4.29
C ASP A 172 -3.89 -5.06 4.64
N VAL A 173 -2.93 -4.57 3.84
CA VAL A 173 -2.33 -3.23 4.02
C VAL A 173 -3.38 -2.13 3.84
N ALA A 174 -4.27 -2.23 2.85
CA ALA A 174 -5.33 -1.25 2.63
C ALA A 174 -6.31 -1.17 3.81
N GLN A 175 -6.69 -2.32 4.37
CA GLN A 175 -7.55 -2.38 5.56
C GLN A 175 -6.82 -1.87 6.81
N SER A 176 -5.57 -2.26 7.01
CA SER A 176 -4.74 -1.80 8.12
C SER A 176 -4.58 -0.27 8.09
N MET A 177 -4.35 0.31 6.90
CA MET A 177 -4.31 1.77 6.75
C MET A 177 -5.65 2.44 7.02
N HIS A 178 -6.76 1.78 6.68
CA HIS A 178 -8.07 2.27 7.07
C HIS A 178 -8.18 2.39 8.61
N VAL A 179 -7.80 1.35 9.37
CA VAL A 179 -7.83 1.38 10.84
C VAL A 179 -6.88 2.42 11.41
N LEU A 180 -5.68 2.57 10.83
CA LEU A 180 -4.76 3.63 11.24
C LEU A 180 -5.37 5.02 11.04
N LEU A 181 -6.05 5.25 9.92
CA LEU A 181 -6.71 6.52 9.63
C LEU A 181 -7.94 6.81 10.50
N THR A 182 -8.54 5.80 11.16
CA THR A 182 -9.61 6.03 12.15
C THR A 182 -9.06 6.36 13.55
N SER A 183 -7.74 6.31 13.75
CA SER A 183 -7.12 6.70 15.02
C SER A 183 -7.54 8.13 15.40
N PRO A 184 -8.04 8.36 16.64
CA PRO A 184 -8.48 9.67 17.11
C PRO A 184 -7.38 10.74 17.01
N VAL A 185 -6.13 10.33 17.23
CA VAL A 185 -4.96 11.21 17.13
C VAL A 185 -4.82 11.70 15.70
N LEU A 186 -4.69 10.78 14.72
CA LEU A 186 -4.52 11.16 13.31
C LEU A 186 -5.72 11.92 12.75
N THR A 187 -6.92 11.54 13.17
CA THR A 187 -8.16 12.25 12.81
C THR A 187 -8.10 13.70 13.30
N LEU A 188 -7.75 13.94 14.56
CA LEU A 188 -7.59 15.28 15.11
C LEU A 188 -6.46 16.05 14.43
N TRP A 189 -5.33 15.42 14.13
CA TRP A 189 -4.20 16.05 13.41
C TRP A 189 -4.57 16.43 11.97
N MET A 190 -5.36 15.61 11.27
CA MET A 190 -5.90 16.00 9.98
C MET A 190 -6.82 17.21 10.15
N TYR A 191 -7.82 17.18 11.04
CA TYR A 191 -8.73 18.33 11.21
C TYR A 191 -8.03 19.62 11.69
N THR A 192 -7.06 19.52 12.59
CA THR A 192 -6.32 20.68 13.14
C THR A 192 -5.22 21.17 12.20
N GLY A 193 -4.52 20.27 11.51
CA GLY A 193 -3.54 20.60 10.47
C GLY A 193 -4.19 21.18 9.21
N PHE A 194 -5.37 20.68 8.81
CA PHE A 194 -6.16 21.25 7.71
C PHE A 194 -6.68 22.66 8.00
N ARG A 195 -6.84 23.06 9.27
CA ARG A 195 -7.15 24.45 9.63
C ARG A 195 -5.98 25.43 9.44
N GLN A 196 -4.73 24.96 9.50
CA GLN A 196 -3.57 25.80 9.19
C GLN A 196 -3.27 25.87 7.69
N CYS A 197 -3.60 24.82 6.93
CA CYS A 197 -3.51 24.84 5.48
C CYS A 197 -4.69 25.65 4.88
N LYS A 198 -4.40 26.82 4.31
CA LYS A 198 -5.34 27.67 3.52
C LYS A 198 -6.11 26.94 2.41
N PHE A 199 -5.80 25.67 2.13
CA PHE A 199 -6.32 24.86 1.03
C PHE A 199 -7.80 24.45 1.20
N LEU A 200 -8.35 24.43 2.42
CA LEU A 200 -9.74 24.02 2.67
C LEU A 200 -10.72 25.13 3.09
N LYS A 201 -10.32 26.41 3.02
CA LYS A 201 -11.30 27.51 3.15
C LYS A 201 -12.30 27.59 1.98
N ILE A 202 -12.07 26.82 0.91
CA ILE A 202 -12.96 26.76 -0.26
C ILE A 202 -14.13 25.78 -0.05
N CYS A 203 -14.00 24.77 0.82
CA CYS A 203 -15.06 23.76 0.98
C CYS A 203 -16.01 24.02 2.16
N GLU A 204 -15.60 24.76 3.19
CA GLU A 204 -16.45 25.03 4.37
C GLU A 204 -17.22 26.36 4.28
N GLY A 205 -17.19 27.07 3.15
CA GLY A 205 -17.77 28.42 3.09
C GLY A 205 -18.25 28.88 1.73
N GLN A 206 -19.05 28.10 1.00
CA GLN A 206 -19.94 28.64 -0.05
C GLN A 206 -21.24 27.83 -0.19
N THR A 207 -22.14 27.99 0.78
CA THR A 207 -23.55 28.23 0.43
C THR A 207 -23.66 29.69 0.00
N PHE A 208 -23.38 30.01 -1.28
CA PHE A 208 -23.81 31.28 -1.87
C PHE A 208 -23.96 31.15 -3.40
N GLU A 209 -25.21 31.24 -3.83
CA GLU A 209 -25.75 31.70 -5.11
C GLU A 209 -24.94 31.62 -6.43
N LYS A 210 -25.58 30.95 -7.40
CA LYS A 210 -25.75 31.34 -8.81
C LYS A 210 -24.64 32.23 -9.41
N THR A 211 -23.85 31.68 -10.32
CA THR A 211 -23.81 32.11 -11.74
C THR A 211 -22.91 31.20 -12.58
N LEU A 212 -23.36 30.93 -13.81
CA LEU A 212 -22.60 30.30 -14.89
C LEU A 212 -21.27 31.04 -15.14
N ASP A 213 -20.18 30.32 -15.39
CA ASP A 213 -19.50 30.44 -16.69
C ASP A 213 -18.69 29.17 -17.04
N LYS A 214 -18.69 28.86 -18.33
CA LYS A 214 -18.11 27.69 -18.96
C LYS A 214 -16.58 27.80 -18.99
N GLY A 215 -15.94 26.66 -18.74
CA GLY A 215 -14.62 26.36 -19.30
C GLY A 215 -13.43 26.73 -18.42
N LYS A 216 -13.00 25.76 -17.60
CA LYS A 216 -11.58 25.45 -17.33
C LYS A 216 -11.52 24.17 -16.47
N ARG A 217 -11.37 23.03 -17.15
CA ARG A 217 -10.89 21.79 -16.51
C ARG A 217 -9.41 22.00 -16.18
N GLN A 218 -9.08 22.27 -14.91
CA GLN A 218 -7.70 22.16 -14.43
C GLN A 218 -7.65 21.54 -13.04
N LYS A 219 -7.21 20.27 -13.04
CA LYS A 219 -6.29 19.65 -12.07
C LYS A 219 -6.70 19.68 -10.60
N ALA A 220 -7.60 18.77 -10.23
CA ALA A 220 -7.65 18.22 -8.87
C ALA A 220 -7.21 16.75 -8.92
N LEU A 221 -5.94 16.50 -9.23
CA LEU A 221 -5.34 15.16 -9.29
C LEU A 221 -4.30 14.95 -8.17
N PHE A 222 -4.54 15.52 -6.99
CA PHE A 222 -3.60 15.45 -5.87
C PHE A 222 -3.98 14.48 -4.73
N PRO A 223 -5.25 14.18 -4.40
CA PRO A 223 -5.52 13.27 -3.28
C PRO A 223 -5.34 11.78 -3.66
N LEU A 224 -5.45 11.43 -4.94
CA LEU A 224 -5.21 10.07 -5.45
C LEU A 224 -3.74 9.64 -5.35
N CYS A 225 -2.79 10.59 -5.45
CA CYS A 225 -1.37 10.27 -5.43
C CYS A 225 -0.85 9.85 -4.04
N THR A 226 -1.55 10.19 -2.95
CA THR A 226 -1.14 9.77 -1.60
C THR A 226 -1.68 8.39 -1.26
N PHE A 227 -2.89 8.06 -1.72
CA PHE A 227 -3.46 6.72 -1.54
C PHE A 227 -2.80 5.69 -2.48
N ALA A 228 -2.55 6.05 -3.74
CA ALA A 228 -1.90 5.16 -4.72
C ALA A 228 -0.36 5.07 -4.60
N ARG A 229 0.29 5.87 -3.74
CA ARG A 229 1.72 5.70 -3.41
C ARG A 229 1.97 4.84 -2.18
N SER A 230 0.93 4.56 -1.39
CA SER A 230 0.99 3.72 -0.19
C SER A 230 0.49 2.28 -0.43
N ILE A 231 0.08 1.97 -1.66
CA ILE A 231 -0.26 0.63 -2.16
C ILE A 231 0.78 0.26 -3.22
#